data_AF-A0A7X9IR06-F1
#
_entry.id   AF-A0A7X9IR06-F1
#
_cell.length_a   1.000
_cell.length_b   1.000
_cell.length_c   1.000
_cell.angle_alpha   90.00
_cell.angle_beta   90.00
_cell.angle_gamma   90.00
#
_symmetry.space_group_name_H-M   'P 1'
#
loop_
_entity.id
_entity.type
_entity.pdbx_description
1 polymer ?
#
loop_
_entity_poly.entity_id
_entity_poly.type
_entity_poly.pdbx_seq_one_letter_code
_entity_poly.pdbx_strand_id
1 'polypeptide(L)'
;YTITLNPLQGGYSSLTQTIVVSQPNQVFNFTLNAILYSVTFNSNVPAQVLINNNPVGNTPLTTNLAPGTYTVTLNPLQGGYSSLTQTIVVSQPNQVFNFTLNAISGNIIFNLPNDAKVFINGQMVQFKANSQISLPAGTYTIRIEYHGLVVEKTITISPNQTITISIGLNLIIS
;
A
#
# COMPACT_ATOMS: atom_id res chain seq x y z
N TYR A 1 30.99 42.34 2.00
CA TYR A 1 29.67 42.02 2.59
C TYR A 1 29.52 40.52 2.68
N THR A 2 28.97 40.00 3.77
CA THR A 2 28.58 38.58 3.86
C THR A 2 27.11 38.48 3.51
N ILE A 3 26.80 37.60 2.56
CA ILE A 3 25.42 37.31 2.18
C ILE A 3 25.13 35.84 2.47
N THR A 4 23.88 35.55 2.80
CA THR A 4 23.37 34.19 2.94
C THR A 4 22.15 34.03 2.06
N LEU A 5 22.18 33.01 1.21
CA LEU A 5 21.09 32.63 0.32
C LEU A 5 20.41 31.40 0.89
N ASN A 6 19.15 31.57 1.30
CA ASN A 6 18.31 30.49 1.79
C ASN A 6 17.34 30.08 0.66
N PRO A 7 17.32 28.81 0.23
CA PRO A 7 16.40 28.37 -0.81
C PRO A 7 14.95 28.44 -0.33
N LEU A 8 14.05 28.91 -1.21
CA LEU A 8 12.61 29.03 -0.94
C LEU A 8 11.87 27.68 -1.04
N GLN A 9 12.44 26.71 -1.74
CA GLN A 9 11.96 25.33 -1.82
C GLN A 9 13.04 24.39 -1.30
N GLY A 10 12.64 23.29 -0.66
CA GLY A 10 13.56 22.21 -0.31
C GLY A 10 14.25 21.63 -1.55
N GLY A 11 15.38 20.96 -1.37
CA GLY A 11 16.18 20.45 -2.47
C GLY A 11 17.52 21.13 -2.68
N TYR A 12 17.83 22.20 -1.94
CA TYR A 12 19.13 22.90 -2.03
C TYR A 12 19.70 23.24 -0.65
N SER A 13 21.03 23.29 -0.52
CA SER A 13 21.73 23.79 0.67
C SER A 13 21.74 25.32 0.68
N SER A 14 21.66 25.94 1.86
CA SER A 14 21.97 27.37 1.98
C SER A 14 23.41 27.64 1.58
N LEU A 15 23.65 28.81 0.99
CA LEU A 15 24.99 29.26 0.58
C LEU A 15 25.32 30.56 1.30
N THR A 16 26.41 30.57 2.05
CA THR A 16 26.99 31.79 2.63
C THR A 16 28.27 32.13 1.90
N GLN A 17 28.35 33.36 1.37
CA GLN A 17 29.51 33.83 0.64
C GLN A 17 29.84 35.29 0.97
N THR A 18 31.13 35.60 1.00
CA THR A 18 31.61 36.97 1.12
C THR A 18 31.79 37.55 -0.28
N ILE A 19 31.14 38.67 -0.55
CA ILE A 19 31.30 39.45 -1.78
C ILE A 19 32.10 40.73 -1.49
N VAL A 20 32.91 41.13 -2.47
CA VAL A 20 33.60 42.43 -2.49
C VAL A 20 32.99 43.24 -3.62
N VAL A 21 32.34 44.36 -3.27
CA VAL A 21 31.76 45.28 -4.24
C VAL A 21 32.82 46.33 -4.55
N SER A 22 33.31 46.35 -5.78
CA SER A 22 34.38 47.26 -6.24
C SER A 22 33.89 48.34 -7.20
N GLN A 23 32.67 48.21 -7.74
CA GLN A 23 32.10 49.17 -8.69
C GLN A 23 30.56 49.23 -8.59
N PRO A 24 29.93 50.35 -8.98
CA PRO A 24 28.48 50.45 -9.05
C PRO A 24 27.89 49.43 -10.05
N ASN A 25 26.70 48.91 -9.75
CA ASN A 25 25.96 47.93 -10.56
C ASN A 25 26.67 46.57 -10.78
N GLN A 26 27.57 46.18 -9.89
CA GLN A 26 28.23 44.86 -9.95
C GLN A 26 27.22 43.72 -9.71
N VAL A 27 27.19 42.76 -10.63
CA VAL A 27 26.33 41.57 -10.56
C VAL A 27 27.11 40.39 -9.98
N PHE A 28 26.49 39.65 -9.05
CA PHE A 28 27.03 38.41 -8.49
C PHE A 28 26.07 37.27 -8.78
N ASN A 29 26.59 36.19 -9.36
CA ASN A 29 25.83 34.99 -9.65
C ASN A 29 26.17 33.90 -8.63
N PHE A 30 25.16 33.22 -8.12
CA PHE A 30 25.29 32.16 -7.13
C PHE A 30 24.59 30.91 -7.62
N THR A 31 25.16 29.74 -7.31
CA THR A 31 24.55 28.44 -7.59
C THR A 31 24.40 27.72 -6.25
N LEU A 32 23.19 27.27 -5.94
CA LEU A 32 22.94 26.46 -4.75
C LEU A 32 23.18 24.99 -5.07
N ASN A 33 23.74 24.24 -4.13
CA ASN A 33 23.98 22.81 -4.31
C ASN A 33 22.72 22.03 -3.98
N ALA A 34 22.33 21.11 -4.87
CA ALA A 34 21.18 20.26 -4.61
C ALA A 34 21.45 19.28 -3.46
N ILE A 35 20.46 19.04 -2.61
CA ILE A 35 20.50 18.03 -1.55
C ILE A 35 19.49 16.94 -1.89
N LEU A 36 19.94 15.68 -1.78
CA LEU A 36 19.08 14.51 -1.83
C LEU A 36 19.19 13.74 -0.53
N TYR A 37 18.06 13.24 -0.03
CA TYR A 37 17.96 12.36 1.11
C TYR A 37 17.53 10.98 0.65
N SER A 38 18.28 9.97 1.10
CA SER A 38 17.83 8.59 1.00
C SER A 38 16.58 8.41 1.85
N VAL A 39 15.52 7.85 1.28
CA VAL A 39 14.27 7.54 1.97
C VAL A 39 13.85 6.13 1.62
N THR A 40 13.20 5.45 2.57
CA THR A 40 12.69 4.09 2.39
C THR A 40 11.18 4.06 2.55
N PHE A 41 10.51 3.35 1.65
CA PHE A 41 9.07 3.12 1.64
C PHE A 41 8.79 1.63 1.85
N ASN A 42 8.05 1.31 2.91
CA ASN A 42 7.62 -0.05 3.24
C ASN A 42 6.09 -0.14 3.23
N SER A 43 5.56 -1.32 3.00
CA SER A 43 4.14 -1.60 3.20
C SER A 43 3.89 -3.03 3.70
N ASN A 44 2.72 -3.23 4.31
CA ASN A 44 2.27 -4.55 4.78
C ASN A 44 2.07 -5.58 3.66
N VAL A 45 1.91 -5.14 2.40
CA VAL A 45 1.87 -5.99 1.21
C VAL A 45 2.71 -5.40 0.09
N PRO A 46 3.25 -6.19 -0.85
CA PRO A 46 3.96 -5.66 -2.01
C PRO A 46 3.08 -4.69 -2.80
N ALA A 47 3.59 -3.47 -3.03
CA ALA A 47 2.87 -2.42 -3.73
C ALA A 47 3.79 -1.64 -4.66
N GLN A 48 3.31 -1.26 -5.84
CA GLN A 48 3.96 -0.26 -6.68
C GLN A 48 3.84 1.11 -6.02
N VAL A 49 4.98 1.79 -5.90
CA VAL A 49 5.09 3.14 -5.36
C VAL A 49 5.09 4.13 -6.51
N LEU A 50 4.20 5.12 -6.42
CA LEU A 50 4.18 6.29 -7.29
C LEU A 50 4.44 7.52 -6.44
N ILE A 51 5.33 8.40 -6.90
CA ILE A 51 5.64 9.68 -6.26
C ILE A 51 5.20 10.78 -7.21
N ASN A 52 4.29 11.64 -6.76
CA ASN A 52 3.65 12.67 -7.58
C ASN A 52 3.10 12.09 -8.89
N ASN A 53 2.38 10.96 -8.78
CA ASN A 53 1.80 10.17 -9.88
C ASN A 53 2.80 9.50 -10.85
N ASN A 54 4.11 9.59 -10.60
CA ASN A 54 5.11 8.89 -11.41
C ASN A 54 5.52 7.57 -10.74
N PRO A 55 5.43 6.41 -11.41
CA PRO A 55 5.93 5.14 -10.90
C PRO A 55 7.44 5.18 -10.66
N VAL A 56 7.88 4.77 -9.47
CA VAL A 56 9.30 4.79 -9.09
C VAL A 56 9.87 3.42 -8.70
N GLY A 57 9.02 2.45 -8.40
CA GLY A 57 9.44 1.10 -8.00
C GLY A 57 8.38 0.40 -7.16
N ASN A 58 8.77 -0.65 -6.45
CA ASN A 58 7.87 -1.45 -5.62
C ASN A 58 8.39 -1.52 -4.18
N THR A 59 7.50 -1.58 -3.19
CA THR A 59 7.88 -1.77 -1.78
C THR A 59 8.47 -3.17 -1.54
N PRO A 60 9.49 -3.29 -0.66
CA PRO A 60 10.25 -2.20 -0.04
C PRO A 60 11.11 -1.45 -1.07
N LEU A 61 11.06 -0.12 -1.05
CA LEU A 61 11.76 0.76 -2.00
C LEU A 61 12.64 1.75 -1.25
N THR A 62 13.93 1.80 -1.56
CA THR A 62 14.82 2.90 -1.15
C THR A 62 15.16 3.76 -2.36
N THR A 63 14.97 5.08 -2.25
CA THR A 63 15.27 6.05 -3.31
C THR A 63 15.74 7.38 -2.73
N ASN A 64 16.20 8.28 -3.58
CA ASN A 64 16.71 9.60 -3.19
C ASN A 64 15.73 10.69 -3.58
N LEU A 65 15.27 11.47 -2.61
CA LEU A 65 14.36 12.60 -2.82
C LEU A 65 14.97 13.88 -2.26
N ALA A 66 14.70 15.00 -2.93
CA ALA A 66 14.98 16.31 -2.35
C ALA A 66 14.14 16.50 -1.06
N PRO A 67 14.60 17.30 -0.09
CA PRO A 67 13.73 17.81 0.95
C PRO A 67 12.48 18.45 0.35
N GLY A 68 11.30 18.14 0.88
CA GLY A 68 10.04 18.64 0.33
C GLY A 68 8.84 17.77 0.67
N THR A 69 7.68 18.16 0.13
CA THR A 69 6.41 17.47 0.30
C THR A 69 6.08 16.68 -0.95
N TYR A 70 5.68 15.41 -0.78
CA TYR A 70 5.39 14.51 -1.89
C TYR A 70 4.05 13.81 -1.68
N THR A 71 3.28 13.65 -2.76
CA THR A 71 2.13 12.75 -2.79
C THR A 71 2.62 11.36 -3.16
N VAL A 72 2.45 10.40 -2.26
CA VAL A 72 2.84 9.00 -2.46
C VAL A 72 1.58 8.17 -2.62
N THR A 73 1.49 7.44 -3.73
CA THR A 73 0.43 6.46 -3.98
C THR A 73 1.03 5.06 -3.99
N LEU A 74 0.44 4.15 -3.23
CA LEU A 74 0.76 2.72 -3.23
C LEU A 74 -0.36 1.95 -3.91
N ASN A 75 -0.04 1.29 -5.02
CA ASN A 75 -0.94 0.38 -5.72
C ASN A 75 -0.54 -1.07 -5.39
N PRO A 76 -1.40 -1.86 -4.71
CA PRO A 76 -1.04 -3.22 -4.33
C PRO A 76 -0.78 -4.09 -5.57
N LEU A 77 0.27 -4.91 -5.51
CA LEU A 77 0.60 -5.88 -6.57
C LEU A 77 -0.20 -7.18 -6.43
N GLN A 78 -0.82 -7.38 -5.27
CA GLN A 78 -1.70 -8.50 -4.97
C GLN A 78 -3.14 -8.01 -4.91
N GLY A 79 -4.07 -8.80 -5.45
CA GLY A 79 -5.50 -8.53 -5.28
C GLY A 79 -5.89 -8.55 -3.80
N GLY A 80 -7.02 -7.94 -3.48
CA GLY A 80 -7.55 -7.95 -2.12
C GLY A 80 -7.16 -6.78 -1.23
N TYR A 81 -6.48 -5.77 -1.78
CA TYR A 81 -6.15 -4.54 -1.06
C TYR A 81 -6.57 -3.31 -1.88
N SER A 82 -6.93 -2.22 -1.20
CA SER A 82 -7.19 -0.92 -1.83
C SER A 82 -5.91 -0.12 -1.97
N SER A 83 -5.77 0.65 -3.06
CA SER A 83 -4.71 1.64 -3.17
C SER A 83 -4.77 2.65 -2.03
N LEU A 84 -3.61 3.17 -1.65
CA LEU A 84 -3.45 4.16 -0.59
C LEU A 84 -2.69 5.37 -1.14
N THR A 85 -3.24 6.56 -0.96
CA THR A 85 -2.56 7.82 -1.29
C THR A 85 -2.38 8.64 -0.02
N GLN A 86 -1.14 9.07 0.25
CA GLN A 86 -0.81 9.91 1.39
C GLN A 86 0.22 10.97 1.01
N THR A 87 0.18 12.11 1.70
CA THR A 87 1.21 13.14 1.61
C THR A 87 2.29 12.86 2.65
N ILE A 88 3.55 12.87 2.23
CA ILE A 88 4.70 12.76 3.12
C ILE A 88 5.57 14.01 3.07
N VAL A 89 6.40 14.20 4.10
CA VAL A 89 7.40 15.26 4.16
C VAL A 89 8.79 14.65 4.34
N VAL A 90 9.66 14.92 3.37
CA VAL A 90 11.08 14.58 3.40
C VAL A 90 11.83 15.78 3.97
N SER A 91 12.40 15.62 5.16
CA SER A 91 13.07 16.68 5.92
C SER A 91 14.45 16.28 6.44
N GLN A 92 14.79 14.99 6.44
CA GLN A 92 16.07 14.49 6.92
C GLN A 92 16.51 13.22 6.16
N PRO A 93 17.82 12.89 6.14
CA PRO A 93 18.30 11.66 5.50
C PRO A 93 17.81 10.40 6.23
N ASN A 94 17.70 9.30 5.48
CA ASN A 94 17.35 7.95 5.94
C ASN A 94 15.96 7.84 6.60
N GLN A 95 15.01 8.70 6.22
CA GLN A 95 13.63 8.56 6.69
C GLN A 95 13.00 7.26 6.18
N VAL A 96 12.23 6.61 7.05
CA VAL A 96 11.47 5.41 6.73
C VAL A 96 9.98 5.72 6.85
N PHE A 97 9.25 5.51 5.76
CA PHE A 97 7.79 5.63 5.69
C PHE A 97 7.19 4.23 5.62
N ASN A 98 6.39 3.87 6.62
CA ASN A 98 5.70 2.58 6.67
C ASN A 98 4.21 2.79 6.41
N PHE A 99 3.68 2.08 5.42
CA PHE A 99 2.27 2.16 5.03
C PHE A 99 1.52 0.87 5.33
N THR A 100 0.23 1.00 5.63
CA THR A 100 -0.67 -0.14 5.78
C THR A 100 -1.81 0.03 4.80
N LEU A 101 -1.85 -0.82 3.77
CA LEU A 101 -2.96 -0.88 2.83
C LEU A 101 -4.09 -1.69 3.48
N ASN A 102 -5.32 -1.22 3.26
CA ASN A 102 -6.52 -1.86 3.79
C ASN A 102 -6.93 -3.02 2.88
N ALA A 103 -7.21 -4.17 3.49
CA ALA A 103 -7.78 -5.30 2.77
C ALA A 103 -9.22 -4.98 2.36
N ILE A 104 -9.59 -5.35 1.13
CA ILE A 104 -10.97 -5.31 0.65
C ILE A 104 -11.56 -6.70 0.88
N SER A 105 -12.72 -6.76 1.52
CA SER A 105 -13.37 -8.05 1.80
C SER A 105 -14.27 -8.47 0.63
N GLY A 106 -14.49 -9.77 0.51
CA GLY A 106 -15.61 -10.36 -0.21
C GLY A 106 -16.50 -11.16 0.76
N ASN A 107 -17.59 -11.72 0.24
CA ASN A 107 -18.57 -12.44 1.02
C ASN A 107 -18.64 -13.91 0.59
N ILE A 108 -18.75 -14.81 1.56
CA ILE A 108 -19.18 -16.19 1.33
C ILE A 108 -20.59 -16.37 1.90
N ILE A 109 -21.48 -16.96 1.11
CA ILE A 109 -22.79 -17.43 1.56
C ILE A 109 -22.77 -18.96 1.57
N PHE A 110 -22.98 -19.55 2.73
CA PHE A 110 -23.12 -21.00 2.87
C PHE A 110 -24.59 -21.41 2.71
N ASN A 111 -24.92 -22.01 1.57
CA ASN A 111 -26.21 -22.69 1.36
C ASN A 111 -26.06 -24.17 1.74
N LEU A 112 -25.84 -24.39 3.04
CA LEU A 112 -25.59 -25.71 3.63
C LEU A 112 -26.58 -25.94 4.78
N PRO A 113 -26.95 -27.20 5.08
CA PRO A 113 -27.68 -27.56 6.29
C PRO A 113 -26.93 -27.11 7.55
N ASN A 114 -27.64 -26.64 8.58
CA ASN A 114 -27.02 -26.05 9.77
C ASN A 114 -26.21 -27.05 10.63
N ASP A 115 -26.38 -28.36 10.43
CA ASP A 115 -25.61 -29.43 11.08
C ASP A 115 -24.33 -29.83 10.31
N ALA A 116 -24.06 -29.19 9.15
CA ALA A 116 -22.77 -29.32 8.48
C ALA A 116 -21.65 -28.66 9.30
N LYS A 117 -20.43 -29.19 9.20
CA LYS A 117 -19.23 -28.56 9.75
C LYS A 117 -18.46 -27.91 8.62
N VAL A 118 -18.12 -26.65 8.78
CA VAL A 118 -17.35 -25.88 7.80
C VAL A 118 -16.01 -25.51 8.41
N PHE A 119 -14.95 -25.71 7.64
CA PHE A 119 -13.60 -25.28 7.98
C PHE A 119 -13.09 -24.34 6.90
N ILE A 120 -12.50 -23.23 7.33
CA ILE A 120 -11.81 -22.27 6.47
C ILE A 120 -10.33 -22.31 6.86
N ASN A 121 -9.46 -22.66 5.92
CA ASN A 121 -8.03 -22.87 6.16
C ASN A 121 -7.76 -23.83 7.35
N GLY A 122 -8.57 -24.88 7.46
CA GLY A 122 -8.46 -25.89 8.51
C GLY A 122 -9.05 -25.48 9.87
N GLN A 123 -9.49 -24.22 10.06
CA GLN A 123 -10.15 -23.80 11.29
C GLN A 123 -11.67 -23.93 11.16
N MET A 124 -12.31 -24.59 12.13
CA MET A 124 -13.76 -24.73 12.16
C MET A 124 -14.42 -23.37 12.38
N VAL A 125 -15.35 -23.01 11.50
CA VAL A 125 -16.13 -21.77 11.60
C VAL A 125 -17.59 -22.09 11.86
N GLN A 126 -18.22 -21.23 12.65
CA GLN A 126 -19.67 -21.23 12.77
C GLN A 126 -20.25 -20.50 11.57
N PHE A 127 -21.30 -21.05 10.99
CA PHE A 127 -22.06 -20.38 9.94
C PHE A 127 -23.56 -20.54 10.21
N LYS A 128 -24.34 -19.73 9.52
CA LYS A 128 -25.80 -19.87 9.47
C LYS A 128 -26.19 -19.98 8.00
N ALA A 129 -27.06 -20.93 7.67
CA ALA A 129 -27.53 -21.10 6.30
C ALA A 129 -28.02 -19.77 5.71
N ASN A 130 -27.60 -19.48 4.47
CA ASN A 130 -27.91 -18.27 3.72
C ASN A 130 -27.46 -16.95 4.37
N SER A 131 -26.57 -17.01 5.37
CA SER A 131 -25.94 -15.82 5.96
C SER A 131 -24.57 -15.58 5.34
N GLN A 132 -24.22 -14.32 5.19
CA GLN A 132 -22.92 -13.90 4.68
C GLN A 132 -21.84 -13.97 5.77
N ILE A 133 -20.67 -14.46 5.40
CA ILE A 133 -19.42 -14.31 6.14
C ILE A 133 -18.50 -13.44 5.31
N SER A 134 -18.03 -12.33 5.89
CA SER A 134 -17.08 -11.43 5.25
C SER A 134 -15.65 -11.90 5.54
N LEU A 135 -14.85 -12.03 4.49
CA LEU A 135 -13.44 -12.40 4.57
C LEU A 135 -12.64 -11.46 3.69
N PRO A 136 -11.39 -11.12 4.06
CA PRO A 136 -10.46 -10.47 3.15
C PRO A 136 -10.42 -11.20 1.81
N ALA A 137 -10.33 -10.46 0.71
CA ALA A 137 -10.10 -11.11 -0.57
C ALA A 137 -8.74 -11.82 -0.57
N GLY A 138 -8.71 -13.01 -1.16
CA GLY A 138 -7.60 -13.94 -1.03
C GLY A 138 -8.02 -15.37 -1.34
N THR A 139 -7.08 -16.28 -1.16
CA THR A 139 -7.29 -17.71 -1.41
C THR A 139 -7.53 -18.47 -0.11
N TYR A 140 -8.59 -19.27 -0.11
CA TYR A 140 -9.07 -20.01 1.07
C TYR A 140 -9.31 -21.47 0.72
N THR A 141 -8.91 -22.37 1.61
CA THR A 141 -9.30 -23.79 1.53
C THR A 141 -10.56 -23.99 2.35
N ILE A 142 -11.65 -24.37 1.68
CA ILE A 142 -12.95 -24.63 2.30
C ILE A 142 -13.14 -26.14 2.38
N ARG A 143 -13.29 -26.66 3.60
CA ARG A 143 -13.68 -28.06 3.86
C ARG A 143 -15.06 -28.11 4.47
N ILE A 144 -15.91 -28.98 3.94
CA ILE A 144 -17.26 -29.23 4.44
C ILE A 144 -17.34 -30.70 4.83
N GLU A 145 -17.83 -30.96 6.04
CA GLU A 145 -18.15 -32.30 6.54
C GLU A 145 -19.64 -32.39 6.85
N TYR A 146 -20.34 -33.37 6.27
CA TYR A 146 -21.78 -33.54 6.44
C TYR A 146 -22.19 -35.01 6.27
N HIS A 147 -22.73 -35.65 7.32
CA HIS A 147 -23.20 -37.05 7.30
C HIS A 147 -22.22 -38.05 6.62
N GLY A 148 -20.93 -37.93 6.93
CA GLY A 148 -19.87 -38.79 6.38
C GLY A 148 -19.32 -38.35 5.02
N LEU A 149 -19.95 -37.37 4.35
CA LEU A 149 -19.38 -36.68 3.19
C LEU A 149 -18.31 -35.70 3.67
N VAL A 150 -17.12 -35.76 3.06
CA VAL A 150 -16.05 -34.79 3.25
C VAL A 150 -15.65 -34.25 1.88
N VAL A 151 -15.79 -32.95 1.69
CA VAL A 151 -15.37 -32.27 0.46
C VAL A 151 -14.47 -31.10 0.81
N GLU A 152 -13.40 -30.91 0.05
CA GLU A 152 -12.43 -29.84 0.26
C GLU A 152 -12.08 -29.20 -1.09
N LYS A 153 -12.03 -27.87 -1.12
CA LYS A 153 -11.66 -27.11 -2.33
C LYS A 153 -11.05 -25.78 -1.97
N THR A 154 -10.04 -25.41 -2.73
CA THR A 154 -9.47 -24.07 -2.69
C THR A 154 -10.28 -23.12 -3.58
N ILE A 155 -10.70 -21.99 -3.02
CA ILE A 155 -11.41 -20.92 -3.73
C ILE A 155 -10.63 -19.62 -3.60
N THR A 156 -10.78 -18.73 -4.58
CA THR A 156 -10.26 -17.37 -4.52
C THR A 156 -11.43 -16.41 -4.43
N ILE A 157 -11.43 -15.59 -3.39
CA ILE A 157 -12.39 -14.50 -3.17
C ILE A 157 -11.75 -13.21 -3.70
N SER A 158 -12.38 -12.61 -4.70
CA SER A 158 -12.01 -11.30 -5.21
C SER A 158 -12.62 -10.17 -4.37
N PRO A 159 -12.03 -8.96 -4.38
CA PRO A 159 -12.61 -7.78 -3.73
C PRO A 159 -14.09 -7.58 -4.09
N ASN A 160 -14.94 -7.37 -3.09
CA ASN A 160 -16.39 -7.17 -3.25
C ASN A 160 -17.15 -8.32 -3.93
N GLN A 161 -16.51 -9.48 -4.15
CA GLN A 161 -17.16 -10.64 -4.74
C GLN A 161 -18.06 -11.33 -3.71
N THR A 162 -19.19 -11.88 -4.17
CA THR A 162 -19.97 -12.81 -3.36
C THR A 162 -19.91 -14.21 -3.98
N ILE A 163 -19.52 -15.20 -3.16
CA ILE A 163 -19.48 -16.62 -3.55
C ILE A 163 -20.52 -17.38 -2.73
N THR A 164 -21.43 -18.08 -3.40
CA THR A 164 -22.35 -19.01 -2.74
C THR A 164 -21.81 -20.44 -2.84
N ILE A 165 -21.72 -21.13 -1.70
CA ILE A 165 -21.22 -22.50 -1.58
C ILE A 165 -22.36 -23.43 -1.18
N SER A 166 -22.57 -24.50 -1.96
CA SER A 166 -23.57 -25.55 -1.69
C SER A 166 -22.90 -26.89 -1.34
N ILE A 167 -23.70 -27.90 -0.95
CA ILE A 167 -23.25 -29.16 -0.31
C ILE A 167 -22.38 -30.11 -1.16
N GLY A 168 -21.96 -29.68 -2.35
CA GLY A 168 -20.97 -30.36 -3.20
C GLY A 168 -19.86 -29.43 -3.71
N LEU A 169 -19.65 -28.27 -3.08
CA LEU A 169 -18.75 -27.21 -3.54
C LEU A 169 -19.03 -26.70 -4.96
N ASN A 170 -20.29 -26.81 -5.38
CA ASN A 170 -20.80 -26.03 -6.50
C ASN A 170 -20.74 -24.55 -6.10
N LEU A 171 -20.02 -23.77 -6.90
CA LEU A 171 -19.79 -22.36 -6.66
C LEU A 171 -20.67 -21.56 -7.60
N ILE A 172 -21.51 -20.69 -7.04
CA ILE A 172 -22.23 -19.67 -7.80
C ILE A 172 -21.55 -18.34 -7.48
N ILE A 173 -20.99 -17.71 -8.51
CA ILE A 173 -20.29 -16.43 -8.42
C ILE A 173 -21.23 -15.34 -8.91
N SER A 174 -21.41 -14.31 -8.09
CA SER A 174 -22.22 -13.12 -8.39
C SER A 174 -21.42 -11.85 -8.16
#